data_AF-A0A3A1Y2N1-F1
#
_entry.id   AF-A0A3A1Y2N1-F1
#
_cell.length_a   1.000
_cell.length_b   1.000
_cell.length_c   1.000
_cell.angle_alpha   90.00
_cell.angle_beta   90.00
_cell.angle_gamma   90.00
#
_symmetry.space_group_name_H-M   'P 1'
#
loop_
_entity.id
_entity.type
_entity.pdbx_description
1 polymer ?
#
loop_
_entity_poly.entity_id
_entity_poly.type
_entity_poly.pdbx_seq_one_letter_code
_entity_poly.pdbx_strand_id
1 'polypeptide(L)'
;MYAKGHKITGLNLGVGWAVAVAANYQVSLLLAVLAGICAYVGSNAPDRMEMRWWDKEAGQMKSVIPHRTITHWFAMWLVLGFYLLEEFHDAPQTGALFLLGASFCFGCLLHVVLDMPNKKPIPLFLPKPSFCLGWWGSAERQYTICFITTILMGVYIWWELREHWDYVLQNPKEVASALWQRFNHDLSLLAQR
;
A
#
# COMPACT_ATOMS: atom_id res chain seq x y z
N MET A 1 10.64 10.16 1.87
CA MET A 1 10.91 10.36 0.43
C MET A 1 10.09 11.59 0.02
N TYR A 2 9.97 12.00 -1.24
CA TYR A 2 8.98 13.04 -1.59
C TYR A 2 7.67 12.40 -2.00
N ALA A 3 6.57 13.17 -1.93
CA ALA A 3 5.22 12.71 -2.24
C ALA A 3 5.13 12.01 -3.61
N LYS A 4 5.87 12.46 -4.63
CA LYS A 4 5.93 11.79 -5.94
C LYS A 4 6.44 10.36 -5.86
N GLY A 5 7.52 10.12 -5.09
CA GLY A 5 8.06 8.78 -4.89
C GLY A 5 7.09 7.88 -4.10
N HIS A 6 6.42 8.42 -3.07
CA HIS A 6 5.41 7.64 -2.31
C HIS A 6 4.20 7.26 -3.18
N LYS A 7 3.82 8.11 -4.14
CA LYS A 7 2.78 7.78 -5.12
C LYS A 7 3.20 6.65 -6.06
N ILE A 8 4.43 6.69 -6.59
CA ILE A 8 4.91 5.65 -7.53
C ILE A 8 5.06 4.30 -6.82
N THR A 9 5.78 4.29 -5.69
CA THR A 9 5.97 3.07 -4.90
C THR A 9 4.66 2.55 -4.31
N GLY A 10 3.75 3.45 -3.94
CA GLY A 10 2.38 3.12 -3.56
C GLY A 10 1.57 2.48 -4.68
N LEU A 11 1.70 2.97 -5.90
CA LEU A 11 1.01 2.39 -7.05
C LEU A 11 1.55 0.99 -7.34
N ASN A 12 2.87 0.81 -7.29
CA ASN A 12 3.50 -0.51 -7.42
C ASN A 12 2.89 -1.48 -6.39
N LEU A 13 2.86 -1.09 -5.10
CA LEU A 13 2.26 -1.91 -4.06
C LEU A 13 0.77 -2.16 -4.29
N GLY A 14 0.00 -1.14 -4.66
CA GLY A 14 -1.45 -1.30 -4.88
C GLY A 14 -1.78 -2.32 -5.96
N VAL A 15 -1.05 -2.29 -7.09
CA VAL A 15 -1.24 -3.27 -8.18
C VAL A 15 -0.82 -4.66 -7.73
N GLY A 16 0.38 -4.81 -7.14
CA GLY A 16 0.85 -6.11 -6.68
C GLY A 16 -0.03 -6.71 -5.59
N TRP A 17 -0.49 -5.87 -4.67
CA TRP A 17 -1.37 -6.30 -3.59
C TRP A 17 -2.74 -6.74 -4.10
N ALA A 18 -3.31 -6.06 -5.10
CA ALA A 18 -4.53 -6.53 -5.75
C ALA A 18 -4.35 -7.90 -6.41
N VAL A 19 -3.21 -8.13 -7.09
CA VAL A 19 -2.86 -9.43 -7.67
C VAL A 19 -2.69 -10.49 -6.59
N ALA A 20 -1.95 -10.19 -5.52
CA ALA A 20 -1.75 -11.07 -4.37
C ALA A 20 -3.09 -11.49 -3.75
N VAL A 21 -3.98 -10.51 -3.56
CA VAL A 21 -5.28 -10.74 -2.94
C VAL A 21 -6.16 -11.62 -3.84
N ALA A 22 -6.22 -11.32 -5.13
CA ALA A 22 -7.00 -12.10 -6.10
C ALA A 22 -6.48 -13.53 -6.30
N ALA A 23 -5.17 -13.74 -6.16
CA ALA A 23 -4.54 -15.05 -6.35
C ALA A 23 -4.62 -15.94 -5.10
N ASN A 24 -4.51 -15.37 -3.89
CA ASN A 24 -4.35 -16.15 -2.66
C ASN A 24 -5.61 -16.22 -1.79
N TYR A 25 -6.58 -15.32 -1.99
CA TYR A 25 -7.81 -15.32 -1.20
C TYR A 25 -9.02 -15.57 -2.08
N GLN A 26 -9.98 -16.32 -1.55
CA GLN A 26 -11.26 -16.60 -2.21
C GLN A 26 -12.21 -15.41 -2.09
N VAL A 27 -11.78 -14.26 -2.60
CA VAL A 27 -12.53 -13.00 -2.59
C VAL A 27 -12.94 -12.59 -4.00
N SER A 28 -13.91 -11.69 -4.09
CA SER A 28 -14.32 -11.13 -5.37
C SER A 28 -13.21 -10.29 -6.00
N LEU A 29 -13.23 -10.17 -7.33
CA LEU A 29 -12.25 -9.36 -8.05
C LEU A 29 -12.36 -7.89 -7.64
N LEU A 30 -13.58 -7.41 -7.43
CA LEU A 30 -13.82 -6.07 -6.91
C LEU A 30 -13.16 -5.84 -5.55
N LEU A 31 -13.27 -6.79 -4.61
CA LEU A 31 -12.67 -6.64 -3.29
C LEU A 31 -11.13 -6.64 -3.37
N ALA A 32 -10.54 -7.45 -4.25
CA ALA A 32 -9.10 -7.43 -4.50
C ALA A 32 -8.62 -6.08 -5.07
N VAL A 33 -9.36 -5.49 -6.01
CA VAL A 33 -9.07 -4.15 -6.55
C VAL A 33 -9.18 -3.08 -5.45
N LEU A 34 -10.23 -3.13 -4.62
CA LEU A 34 -10.39 -2.21 -3.49
C LEU A 34 -9.28 -2.35 -2.45
N ALA A 35 -8.82 -3.57 -2.17
CA ALA A 35 -7.67 -3.83 -1.31
C ALA A 35 -6.40 -3.16 -1.85
N GLY A 36 -6.14 -3.28 -3.16
CA GLY A 36 -5.04 -2.58 -3.83
C GLY A 36 -5.14 -1.06 -3.73
N ILE A 37 -6.35 -0.51 -3.90
CA ILE A 37 -6.61 0.94 -3.71
C ILE A 37 -6.33 1.35 -2.26
N CYS A 38 -6.78 0.58 -1.27
CA CYS A 38 -6.50 0.85 0.14
C CYS A 38 -5.00 0.83 0.43
N ALA A 39 -4.23 -0.11 -0.12
CA ALA A 39 -2.77 -0.13 0.00
C ALA A 39 -2.11 1.12 -0.62
N TYR A 40 -2.57 1.56 -1.80
CA TYR A 40 -2.11 2.81 -2.40
C TYR A 40 -2.44 4.05 -1.53
N VAL A 41 -3.67 4.12 -1.01
CA VAL A 41 -4.08 5.23 -0.13
C VAL A 41 -3.24 5.22 1.15
N GLY A 42 -3.03 4.04 1.75
CA GLY A 42 -2.20 3.85 2.94
C GLY A 42 -0.75 4.29 2.73
N SER A 43 -0.16 4.03 1.55
CA SER A 43 1.22 4.44 1.26
C SER A 43 1.44 5.95 1.20
N ASN A 44 0.36 6.72 1.14
CA ASN A 44 0.38 8.18 1.17
C ASN A 44 -0.21 8.75 2.48
N ALA A 45 -0.78 7.89 3.33
CA ALA A 45 -1.52 8.32 4.50
C ALA A 45 -0.63 8.93 5.60
N PRO A 46 0.55 8.38 5.96
CA PRO A 46 1.36 8.93 7.05
C PRO A 46 1.63 10.43 6.94
N ASP A 47 2.11 10.88 5.78
CA ASP A 47 2.34 12.31 5.49
C ASP A 47 1.04 13.15 5.47
N ARG A 48 -0.07 12.57 5.01
CA ARG A 48 -1.36 13.28 4.91
C ARG A 48 -2.03 13.44 6.26
N MET A 49 -1.98 12.42 7.11
CA MET A 49 -2.54 12.44 8.46
C MET A 49 -1.83 13.44 9.37
N GLU A 50 -0.62 13.87 9.01
CA GLU A 50 0.06 14.96 9.70
C GLU A 50 -0.61 16.33 9.52
N MET A 51 -1.52 16.44 8.54
CA MET A 51 -2.27 17.66 8.20
C MET A 51 -1.32 18.85 8.08
N ARG A 52 -0.44 18.78 7.08
CA ARG A 52 0.62 19.79 6.85
C ARG A 52 0.10 20.92 5.97
N TRP A 53 0.38 22.16 6.34
CA TRP A 53 0.06 23.34 5.53
C TRP A 53 1.22 24.33 5.53
N TRP A 54 1.29 25.14 4.47
CA TRP A 54 2.21 26.28 4.40
C TRP A 54 1.57 27.46 5.14
N ASP A 55 2.19 27.88 6.24
CA ASP A 55 1.78 29.08 6.95
C ASP A 55 2.46 30.30 6.30
N LYS A 56 1.66 31.13 5.64
CA LYS A 56 2.15 32.32 4.93
C LYS A 56 2.69 33.39 5.88
N GLU A 57 2.10 33.51 7.08
CA GLU A 57 2.49 34.52 8.08
C GLU A 57 3.80 34.14 8.74
N ALA A 58 3.96 32.86 9.09
CA ALA A 58 5.16 32.34 9.71
C ALA A 58 6.28 31.98 8.71
N GLY A 59 6.00 32.00 7.40
CA GLY A 59 6.97 31.67 6.35
C GLY A 59 7.50 30.23 6.43
N GLN A 60 6.75 29.31 7.02
CA GLN A 60 7.20 27.93 7.27
C GLN A 60 6.06 26.91 7.14
N MET A 61 6.43 25.65 6.92
CA MET A 61 5.48 24.54 6.98
C MET A 61 5.10 24.25 8.43
N LYS A 62 3.80 24.27 8.73
CA LYS A 62 3.23 23.80 10.00
C LYS A 62 2.51 22.47 9.80
N SER A 63 2.32 21.75 10.90
CA SER A 63 1.67 20.44 10.94
C SER A 63 0.96 20.26 12.27
N VAL A 64 -0.22 19.62 12.28
CA VAL A 64 -0.93 19.31 13.53
C VAL A 64 -0.19 18.21 14.29
N ILE A 65 0.20 17.16 13.58
CA ILE A 65 1.05 16.10 14.12
C ILE A 65 2.47 16.34 13.60
N PRO A 66 3.49 16.40 14.48
CA PRO A 66 4.86 16.61 14.04
C PRO A 66 5.32 15.51 13.08
N HIS A 67 6.01 15.91 12.01
CA HIS A 67 6.44 14.99 10.96
C HIS A 67 7.30 13.86 11.52
N ARG A 68 6.99 12.61 11.11
CA ARG A 68 7.70 11.38 11.55
C ARG A 68 7.55 11.02 13.03
N THR A 69 6.38 11.31 13.59
CA THR A 69 6.01 10.85 14.94
C THR A 69 5.02 9.69 14.86
N ILE A 70 3.81 9.83 15.41
CA ILE A 70 2.84 8.75 15.55
C ILE A 70 2.38 8.18 14.21
N THR A 71 2.24 9.02 13.18
CA THR A 71 1.85 8.59 11.82
C THR A 71 2.88 7.70 11.14
N HIS A 72 4.14 7.75 11.61
CA HIS A 72 5.25 6.95 11.10
C HIS A 72 5.68 5.86 12.06
N TRP A 73 4.85 5.52 13.04
CA TRP A 73 5.16 4.47 14.01
C TRP A 73 5.02 3.09 13.38
N PHE A 74 6.17 2.48 13.09
CA PHE A 74 6.24 1.20 12.38
C PHE A 74 5.45 0.10 13.09
N ALA A 75 5.69 -0.11 14.39
CA ALA A 75 5.05 -1.16 15.15
C ALA A 75 3.52 -1.00 15.23
N MET A 76 3.01 0.24 15.29
CA MET A 76 1.57 0.48 15.27
C MET A 76 0.91 -0.05 14.00
N TRP A 77 1.47 0.28 12.83
CA TRP A 77 0.95 -0.21 11.55
C TRP A 77 1.13 -1.71 11.38
N LEU A 78 2.22 -2.26 11.93
CA LEU A 78 2.50 -3.69 11.88
C LEU A 78 1.47 -4.48 12.71
N VAL A 79 1.29 -4.11 13.98
CA VAL A 79 0.37 -4.78 14.90
C VAL A 79 -1.06 -4.65 14.41
N LEU A 80 -1.49 -3.45 14.01
CA LEU A 80 -2.84 -3.24 13.49
C LEU A 80 -3.07 -4.02 12.19
N GLY A 81 -2.09 -4.03 11.27
CA GLY A 81 -2.19 -4.77 10.01
C GLY A 81 -2.32 -6.28 10.23
N PHE A 82 -1.52 -6.86 11.13
CA PHE A 82 -1.62 -8.28 11.47
C PHE A 82 -2.92 -8.63 12.17
N TYR A 83 -3.33 -7.83 13.15
CA TYR A 83 -4.60 -8.02 13.84
C TYR A 83 -5.78 -8.05 12.86
N LEU A 84 -5.85 -7.07 11.95
CA LEU A 84 -6.91 -7.03 10.93
C LEU A 84 -6.82 -8.19 9.94
N LEU A 85 -5.61 -8.66 9.62
CA LEU A 85 -5.47 -9.82 8.74
C LEU A 85 -5.92 -11.12 9.42
N GLU A 86 -5.64 -11.28 10.71
CA GLU A 86 -6.11 -12.41 11.54
C GLU A 86 -7.65 -12.43 11.62
N GLU A 87 -8.27 -11.29 11.92
CA GLU A 87 -9.74 -11.15 11.94
C GLU A 87 -10.36 -11.45 10.56
N PHE A 88 -9.68 -11.09 9.46
CA PHE A 88 -10.11 -11.48 8.12
C PHE A 88 -10.01 -12.98 7.89
N HIS A 89 -8.97 -13.65 8.38
CA HIS A 89 -8.82 -15.11 8.24
C HIS A 89 -9.89 -15.88 9.02
N ASP A 90 -10.26 -15.39 10.21
CA ASP A 90 -11.28 -16.04 11.04
C ASP A 90 -12.70 -15.88 10.47
N ALA A 91 -12.97 -14.77 9.79
CA ALA A 91 -14.28 -14.51 9.18
C ALA A 91 -14.21 -13.97 7.74
N PRO A 92 -13.72 -14.73 6.75
CA PRO A 92 -13.43 -14.20 5.40
C PRO A 92 -14.67 -13.68 4.66
N GLN A 93 -15.83 -14.29 4.91
CA GLN A 93 -17.09 -13.97 4.22
C GLN A 93 -17.70 -12.63 4.69
N THR A 94 -17.39 -12.18 5.90
CA THR A 94 -17.87 -10.93 6.50
C THR A 94 -16.75 -9.92 6.76
N GLY A 95 -15.49 -10.36 6.66
CA GLY A 95 -14.29 -9.61 7.01
C GLY A 95 -13.77 -8.69 5.91
N ALA A 96 -14.58 -8.30 4.93
CA ALA A 96 -14.13 -7.42 3.84
C ALA A 96 -13.50 -6.12 4.36
N LEU A 97 -14.09 -5.51 5.41
CA LEU A 97 -13.53 -4.32 6.05
C LEU A 97 -12.18 -4.59 6.72
N PHE A 98 -11.98 -5.77 7.30
CA PHE A 98 -10.71 -6.15 7.90
C PHE A 98 -9.61 -6.29 6.84
N LEU A 99 -9.91 -6.93 5.70
CA LEU A 99 -8.98 -7.01 4.58
C LEU A 99 -8.61 -5.62 4.03
N LEU A 100 -9.60 -4.73 3.85
CA LEU A 100 -9.35 -3.35 3.39
C LEU A 100 -8.49 -2.56 4.38
N GLY A 101 -8.77 -2.70 5.68
CA GLY A 101 -7.99 -2.08 6.75
C GLY A 101 -6.55 -2.62 6.83
N ALA A 102 -6.37 -3.94 6.73
CA ALA A 102 -5.05 -4.57 6.68
C ALA A 102 -4.26 -4.07 5.45
N SER A 103 -4.91 -4.00 4.30
CA SER A 103 -4.32 -3.48 3.05
C SER A 103 -3.85 -2.04 3.20
N PHE A 104 -4.65 -1.18 3.84
CA PHE A 104 -4.25 0.18 4.18
C PHE A 104 -3.02 0.21 5.10
N CYS A 105 -2.97 -0.65 6.12
CA CYS A 105 -1.82 -0.76 7.02
C CYS A 105 -0.54 -1.19 6.29
N PHE A 106 -0.62 -2.14 5.34
CA PHE A 106 0.52 -2.52 4.50
C PHE A 106 1.03 -1.35 3.64
N GLY A 107 0.12 -0.50 3.15
CA GLY A 107 0.46 0.76 2.54
C GLY A 107 1.27 1.67 3.47
N CYS A 108 0.76 1.91 4.68
CA CYS A 108 1.46 2.71 5.70
C CYS A 108 2.84 2.13 6.04
N LEU A 109 2.96 0.81 6.17
CA LEU A 109 4.23 0.12 6.42
C LEU A 109 5.24 0.38 5.30
N LEU A 110 4.83 0.25 4.04
CA LEU A 110 5.70 0.56 2.92
C LEU A 110 6.20 2.02 3.00
N HIS A 111 5.30 2.96 3.29
CA HIS A 111 5.69 4.36 3.44
C HIS A 111 6.80 4.52 4.49
N VAL A 112 6.61 3.92 5.67
CA VAL A 112 7.55 4.01 6.79
C VAL A 112 8.88 3.32 6.45
N VAL A 113 8.86 2.15 5.84
CA VAL A 113 10.06 1.41 5.40
C VAL A 113 10.86 2.22 4.39
N LEU A 114 10.21 2.85 3.42
CA LEU A 114 10.90 3.69 2.42
C LEU A 114 11.46 4.99 3.00
N ASP A 115 11.04 5.35 4.21
CA ASP A 115 11.56 6.50 4.96
C ASP A 115 12.71 6.17 5.90
N MET A 116 12.92 4.88 6.26
CA MET A 116 14.03 4.41 7.10
C MET A 116 15.44 4.73 6.56
N PRO A 117 15.72 4.66 5.24
CA PRO A 117 17.03 5.00 4.68
C PRO A 117 17.45 6.47 4.89
N ASN A 118 16.47 7.34 5.17
CA ASN A 118 16.68 8.77 5.29
C ASN A 118 17.35 9.14 6.61
N LYS A 119 18.01 10.29 6.66
CA LYS A 119 18.70 10.80 7.86
C LYS A 119 17.76 11.20 9.01
N LYS A 120 16.46 11.45 8.76
CA LYS A 120 15.53 11.83 9.83
C LYS A 120 14.93 10.57 10.48
N PRO A 121 15.01 10.43 11.81
CA PRO A 121 14.60 9.23 12.51
C PRO A 121 13.08 9.06 12.54
N ILE A 122 12.64 7.80 12.66
CA ILE A 122 11.25 7.38 12.78
C ILE A 122 11.07 6.45 14.00
N PRO A 123 9.93 6.43 14.69
CA PRO A 123 9.69 5.49 15.77
C PRO A 123 9.46 4.06 15.22
N LEU A 124 10.35 3.13 15.58
CA LEU A 124 10.24 1.72 15.18
C LEU A 124 9.28 0.96 16.11
N PHE A 125 9.75 0.60 17.31
CA PHE A 125 9.02 -0.26 18.25
C PHE A 125 8.34 0.53 19.34
N LEU A 126 9.07 1.43 19.98
CA LEU A 126 8.54 2.36 20.97
C LEU A 126 8.46 3.76 20.34
N PRO A 127 7.57 4.64 20.84
CA PRO A 127 7.52 6.04 20.40
C PRO A 127 8.87 6.75 20.53
N LYS A 128 9.71 6.29 21.48
CA LYS A 128 11.14 6.58 21.62
C LYS A 128 11.85 5.32 22.15
N PRO A 129 13.07 4.98 21.68
CA PRO A 129 13.94 5.73 20.77
C PRO A 129 13.55 5.56 19.29
N SER A 130 13.85 6.60 18.50
CA SER A 130 13.62 6.63 17.06
C SER A 130 14.85 6.14 16.30
N PHE A 131 14.65 5.55 15.12
CA PHE A 131 15.68 4.90 14.31
C PHE A 131 15.80 5.55 12.93
N CYS A 132 17.03 5.65 12.41
CA CYS A 132 17.32 5.93 11.01
C CYS A 132 18.56 5.16 10.56
N LEU A 133 18.60 4.79 9.27
CA LEU A 133 19.77 4.15 8.67
C LEU A 133 20.82 5.18 8.23
N GLY A 134 20.40 6.42 7.95
CA GLY A 134 21.31 7.53 7.63
C GLY A 134 22.02 7.43 6.27
N TRP A 135 21.57 6.55 5.37
CA TRP A 135 22.24 6.26 4.09
C TRP A 135 22.24 7.45 3.12
N TRP A 136 21.15 8.21 3.04
CA TRP A 136 21.05 9.36 2.13
C TRP A 136 20.07 10.44 2.61
N GLY A 137 20.18 11.63 2.02
CA GLY A 137 19.26 12.73 2.27
C GLY A 137 17.84 12.48 1.71
N SER A 138 16.88 13.29 2.13
CA SER A 138 15.51 13.19 1.60
C SER A 138 15.51 13.36 0.08
N ALA A 139 14.85 12.43 -0.62
CA ALA A 139 14.69 12.39 -2.08
C ALA A 139 15.95 12.16 -2.94
N GLU A 140 17.15 12.10 -2.33
CA GLU A 140 18.42 11.92 -3.06
C GLU A 140 18.43 10.66 -3.94
N ARG A 141 17.87 9.55 -3.44
CA ARG A 141 17.79 8.27 -4.15
C ARG A 141 16.37 7.88 -4.55
N GLN A 142 15.43 8.83 -4.62
CA GLN A 142 14.01 8.51 -4.85
C GLN A 142 13.78 7.73 -6.15
N TYR A 143 14.47 8.08 -7.24
CA TYR A 143 14.30 7.42 -8.53
C TYR A 143 14.84 6.00 -8.50
N THR A 144 15.97 5.78 -7.83
CA THR A 144 16.52 4.45 -7.60
C THR A 144 15.57 3.57 -6.79
N ILE A 145 14.99 4.12 -5.71
CA ILE A 145 13.99 3.40 -4.90
C ILE A 145 12.75 3.06 -5.74
N CYS A 146 12.24 4.02 -6.51
CA CYS A 146 11.09 3.78 -7.40
C CYS A 146 11.40 2.71 -8.44
N PHE A 147 12.58 2.76 -9.07
CA PHE A 147 13.01 1.76 -10.04
C PHE A 147 13.12 0.37 -9.41
N ILE A 148 13.81 0.24 -8.28
CA ILE A 148 13.97 -1.04 -7.59
C ILE A 148 12.60 -1.61 -7.19
N THR A 149 11.73 -0.80 -6.59
CA THR A 149 10.39 -1.25 -6.19
C THR A 149 9.53 -1.63 -7.39
N THR A 150 9.64 -0.95 -8.53
CA THR A 150 8.95 -1.33 -9.77
C THR A 150 9.45 -2.68 -10.29
N ILE A 151 10.77 -2.91 -10.30
CA ILE A 151 11.34 -4.19 -10.73
C ILE A 151 10.92 -5.32 -9.79
N LEU A 152 11.08 -5.14 -8.48
CA LEU A 152 10.68 -6.13 -7.48
C LEU A 152 9.19 -6.47 -7.59
N MET A 153 8.36 -5.46 -7.82
CA MET A 153 6.92 -5.67 -8.00
C MET A 153 6.60 -6.38 -9.31
N GLY A 154 7.27 -6.03 -10.41
CA GLY A 154 7.13 -6.73 -11.68
C GLY A 154 7.52 -8.20 -11.58
N VAL A 155 8.63 -8.50 -10.89
CA VAL A 155 9.06 -9.88 -10.60
C VAL A 155 8.03 -10.62 -9.75
N TYR A 156 7.49 -9.95 -8.71
CA TYR A 156 6.46 -10.54 -7.87
C TYR A 156 5.19 -10.89 -8.68
N ILE A 157 4.65 -9.95 -9.46
CA ILE A 157 3.46 -10.20 -10.29
C ILE A 157 3.73 -11.30 -11.32
N TRP A 158 4.92 -11.29 -11.94
CA TRP A 158 5.32 -12.34 -12.87
C TRP A 158 5.34 -13.71 -12.19
N TRP A 159 5.90 -13.80 -10.99
CA TRP A 159 5.96 -15.03 -10.20
C TRP A 159 4.57 -15.52 -9.79
N GLU A 160 3.70 -14.62 -9.36
CA GLU A 160 2.35 -14.93 -8.92
C GLU A 160 1.51 -15.51 -10.06
N LEU A 161 1.67 -14.96 -11.27
CA LEU A 161 0.94 -15.36 -12.47
C LEU A 161 1.70 -16.37 -13.35
N ARG A 162 2.78 -16.97 -12.85
CA ARG A 162 3.71 -17.78 -13.65
C ARG A 162 3.04 -18.95 -14.39
N GLU A 163 2.01 -19.54 -13.80
CA GLU A 163 1.26 -20.68 -14.35
C GLU A 163 0.19 -20.26 -15.37
N HIS A 164 -0.08 -18.95 -15.48
CA HIS A 164 -1.14 -18.40 -16.33
C HIS A 164 -0.59 -17.60 -17.53
N TRP A 165 0.70 -17.27 -17.56
CA TRP A 165 1.27 -16.41 -18.61
C TRP A 165 1.08 -16.96 -20.01
N ASP A 166 1.25 -18.26 -20.21
CA ASP A 166 1.06 -18.88 -21.53
C ASP A 166 -0.37 -18.66 -22.04
N TYR A 167 -1.36 -18.86 -21.18
CA TYR A 167 -2.76 -18.61 -21.52
C TYR A 167 -3.04 -17.12 -21.76
N VAL A 168 -2.51 -16.24 -20.91
CA VAL A 168 -2.69 -14.78 -21.01
C VAL A 168 -2.10 -14.23 -22.32
N LEU A 169 -0.93 -14.71 -22.71
CA LEU A 169 -0.24 -14.29 -23.93
C LEU A 169 -0.93 -14.80 -25.19
N GLN A 170 -1.50 -16.01 -25.14
CA GLN A 170 -2.23 -16.60 -26.26
C GLN A 170 -3.65 -16.01 -26.40
N ASN A 171 -4.29 -15.63 -25.29
CA ASN A 171 -5.71 -15.24 -25.25
C ASN A 171 -5.96 -13.88 -24.55
N PRO A 172 -5.25 -12.79 -24.88
CA PRO A 172 -5.31 -11.54 -24.12
C PRO A 172 -6.70 -10.89 -24.13
N LYS A 173 -7.45 -11.02 -25.23
CA LYS A 173 -8.81 -10.48 -25.35
C LYS A 173 -9.81 -11.23 -24.47
N GLU A 174 -9.67 -12.55 -24.37
CA GLU A 174 -10.55 -13.40 -23.55
C GLU A 174 -10.29 -13.15 -22.07
N VAL A 175 -9.02 -13.03 -21.66
CA VAL A 175 -8.68 -12.67 -20.28
C VAL A 175 -9.24 -11.31 -19.92
N ALA A 176 -9.07 -10.30 -20.78
CA ALA A 176 -9.61 -8.97 -20.54
C ALA A 176 -11.14 -8.96 -20.43
N SER A 177 -11.84 -9.68 -21.31
CA SER A 177 -13.31 -9.76 -21.27
C SER A 177 -13.79 -10.50 -20.02
N ALA A 178 -13.12 -11.60 -19.63
CA ALA A 178 -13.45 -12.35 -18.42
C ALA A 178 -13.26 -11.52 -17.14
N LEU A 179 -12.15 -10.77 -17.03
CA LEU A 179 -11.92 -9.85 -15.91
C LEU A 179 -12.99 -8.76 -15.86
N TRP A 180 -13.33 -8.17 -17.01
CA TRP A 180 -14.38 -7.15 -17.10
C TRP A 180 -15.75 -7.69 -16.70
N GLN A 181 -16.10 -8.90 -17.15
CA GLN A 181 -17.36 -9.55 -16.79
C GLN A 181 -17.44 -9.85 -15.29
N ARG A 182 -16.37 -10.41 -14.69
CA ARG A 182 -16.30 -10.66 -13.25
C ARG A 182 -16.45 -9.38 -12.44
N PHE A 183 -15.73 -8.33 -12.82
CA PHE A 183 -15.80 -7.04 -12.14
C PHE A 183 -17.21 -6.42 -12.19
N ASN A 184 -17.87 -6.43 -13.36
CA ASN A 184 -19.24 -5.92 -13.48
C ASN A 184 -20.26 -6.78 -12.73
N HIS A 185 -20.06 -8.10 -12.70
CA HIS A 185 -20.89 -8.99 -11.91
C HIS A 185 -20.81 -8.63 -10.42
N ASP A 186 -19.60 -8.46 -9.88
CA ASP A 186 -19.38 -8.06 -8.49
C ASP A 186 -20.06 -6.71 -8.16
N LEU A 187 -19.95 -5.72 -9.07
CA LEU A 187 -20.63 -4.43 -8.93
C LEU A 187 -22.15 -4.57 -8.93
N SER A 188 -22.71 -5.42 -9.79
CA SER A 188 -24.17 -5.63 -9.87
C SER A 188 -24.73 -6.22 -8.58
N LEU A 189 -23.98 -7.10 -7.90
CA LEU A 189 -24.38 -7.70 -6.62
C LEU A 189 -24.44 -6.67 -5.49
N LEU A 190 -23.58 -5.65 -5.53
CA LEU A 190 -23.63 -4.54 -4.56
C LEU A 190 -24.83 -3.62 -4.81
N ALA A 191 -25.20 -3.39 -6.06
CA ALA A 191 -26.33 -2.52 -6.41
C ALA A 191 -27.70 -3.12 -6.05
N GLN A 192 -27.75 -4.42 -5.74
CA GLN A 192 -28.98 -5.14 -5.36
C GLN A 192 -29.20 -5.19 -3.83
N ARG A 193 -28.27 -4.67 -3.03
CA ARG A 193 -28.37 -4.58 -1.57
C ARG A 193 -28.78 -3.17 -1.15
#